data_AF-A0A0T6AT54-F1
#
_entry.id   AF-A0A0T6AT54-F1
#
_cell.length_a   1.000
_cell.length_b   1.000
_cell.length_c   1.000
_cell.angle_alpha   90.00
_cell.angle_beta   90.00
_cell.angle_gamma   90.00
#
_symmetry.space_group_name_H-M   'P 1'
#
loop_
_entity.id
_entity.type
_entity.pdbx_description
1 polymer ?
#
loop_
_entity_poly.entity_id
_entity_poly.type
_entity_poly.pdbx_seq_one_letter_code
_entity_poly.pdbx_strand_id
1 'polypeptide(L)'
;MGKDPFTQVFDELSTIASSSGNTAPIYRDRKTGKVRDFKREAEEARQKQEKEDELKAKYAKWGRGLKQVEDATEKLNSDLHEMNKPLARYADDEDLERHLKEMEREGDPMLQYLRKKRQKQDIEAGKPSKPKFEGEFMPNRYAIRPGHRWDGVDRSNGYEKKWFEIMNSRRARQEDAYKWSTEDM
;
A
#
# COMPACT_ATOMS: atom_id res chain seq x y z
N MET A 1 -27.07 1.25 5.32
CA MET A 1 -27.12 2.53 4.56
C MET A 1 -28.57 2.98 4.55
N GLY A 2 -28.96 3.90 5.44
CA GLY A 2 -30.32 4.45 5.45
C GLY A 2 -30.51 5.32 4.20
N LYS A 3 -31.65 5.19 3.52
CA LYS A 3 -31.96 6.03 2.35
C LYS A 3 -32.01 7.49 2.79
N ASP A 4 -31.30 8.37 2.09
CA ASP A 4 -31.20 9.80 2.41
C ASP A 4 -32.61 10.43 2.55
N PRO A 5 -32.86 11.26 3.58
CA PRO A 5 -34.20 11.79 3.87
C PRO A 5 -34.78 12.60 2.70
N PHE A 6 -33.93 13.26 1.92
CA PHE A 6 -34.34 13.99 0.71
C PHE A 6 -34.88 13.09 -0.41
N THR A 7 -34.35 11.88 -0.54
CA THR A 7 -34.80 10.94 -1.59
C THR A 7 -36.16 10.33 -1.25
N GLN A 8 -36.44 10.11 0.03
CA GLN A 8 -37.74 9.62 0.50
C GLN A 8 -38.85 10.64 0.26
N VAL A 9 -38.61 11.92 0.59
CA VAL A 9 -39.59 13.00 0.37
C VAL A 9 -39.91 13.18 -1.12
N PHE A 10 -38.91 13.01 -1.99
CA PHE A 10 -39.11 13.09 -3.44
C PHE A 10 -39.92 11.91 -4.00
N ASP A 11 -39.63 10.69 -3.55
CA ASP A 11 -40.42 9.50 -3.90
C ASP A 11 -41.88 9.64 -3.43
N GLU A 12 -42.12 10.16 -2.22
CA GLU A 12 -43.44 10.41 -1.67
C GLU A 12 -44.21 11.49 -2.47
N LEU A 13 -43.56 12.61 -2.81
CA LEU A 13 -44.14 13.67 -3.63
C LEU A 13 -44.50 13.19 -5.04
N SER A 14 -43.66 12.34 -5.65
CA SER A 14 -43.93 11.76 -6.98
C SER A 14 -45.13 10.80 -6.97
N THR A 15 -45.33 10.11 -5.86
CA THR A 15 -46.45 9.17 -5.67
C THR A 15 -47.77 9.93 -5.48
N ILE A 16 -47.76 11.04 -4.74
CA ILE A 16 -48.92 11.92 -4.53
C ILE A 16 -49.32 12.62 -5.84
N ALA A 17 -48.35 13.13 -6.62
CA ALA A 17 -48.62 13.78 -7.92
C ALA A 17 -49.20 12.81 -8.98
N SER A 18 -48.90 11.52 -8.86
CA SER A 18 -49.45 10.48 -9.75
C SER A 18 -50.87 10.03 -9.38
N SER A 19 -51.40 10.46 -8.23
CA SER A 19 -52.75 10.09 -7.76
C SER A 19 -53.87 10.98 -8.32
N SER A 20 -53.56 12.15 -8.88
CA SER A 20 -54.55 13.02 -9.52
C SER A 20 -54.75 12.65 -11.00
N GLY A 21 -55.64 11.70 -11.26
CA GLY A 21 -56.38 11.55 -12.53
C GLY A 21 -55.63 11.12 -13.80
N ASN A 22 -54.29 11.07 -13.81
CA ASN A 22 -53.53 10.64 -14.99
C ASN A 22 -52.98 9.23 -14.80
N THR A 23 -53.40 8.31 -15.67
CA THR A 23 -52.84 6.96 -15.75
C THR A 23 -51.33 7.03 -16.06
N ALA A 24 -50.51 6.34 -15.27
CA ALA A 24 -49.06 6.37 -15.45
C ALA A 24 -48.67 5.89 -16.86
N PRO A 25 -47.79 6.61 -17.58
CA PRO A 25 -47.40 6.25 -18.94
C PRO A 25 -46.68 4.88 -18.95
N ILE A 26 -47.20 3.95 -19.77
CA ILE A 26 -46.59 2.62 -19.96
C ILE A 26 -45.49 2.74 -21.00
N TYR A 27 -44.25 2.58 -20.57
CA TYR A 27 -43.11 2.57 -21.49
C TYR A 27 -42.87 1.17 -22.03
N ARG A 28 -42.76 1.06 -23.35
CA ARG A 28 -42.51 -0.20 -24.06
C ARG A 28 -41.23 -0.11 -24.86
N ASP A 29 -40.54 -1.23 -24.95
CA ASP A 29 -39.29 -1.31 -25.69
C ASP A 29 -39.55 -1.23 -27.21
N ARG A 30 -38.95 -0.25 -27.89
CA ARG A 30 -39.25 0.10 -29.29
C ARG A 30 -38.95 -1.05 -30.27
N LYS A 31 -38.06 -1.98 -29.91
CA LYS A 31 -37.69 -3.12 -30.76
C LYS A 31 -38.47 -4.40 -30.44
N THR A 32 -38.87 -4.62 -29.20
CA THR A 32 -39.47 -5.90 -28.74
C THR A 32 -40.94 -5.79 -28.36
N GLY A 33 -41.48 -4.57 -28.20
CA GLY A 33 -42.86 -4.29 -27.85
C GLY A 33 -43.25 -4.66 -26.41
N LYS A 34 -42.33 -5.22 -25.61
CA LYS A 34 -42.57 -5.62 -24.21
C LYS A 34 -42.65 -4.39 -23.30
N VAL A 35 -43.48 -4.48 -22.25
CA VAL A 35 -43.57 -3.47 -21.19
C VAL A 35 -42.25 -3.45 -20.40
N ARG A 36 -41.67 -2.26 -20.21
CA ARG A 36 -40.44 -2.08 -19.44
C ARG A 36 -40.77 -1.91 -17.97
N ASP A 37 -40.20 -2.79 -17.15
CA ASP A 37 -40.26 -2.69 -15.70
C ASP A 37 -39.06 -1.89 -15.18
N PHE A 38 -39.22 -0.57 -15.04
CA PHE A 38 -38.14 0.33 -14.59
C PHE A 38 -37.50 -0.09 -13.27
N LYS A 39 -38.28 -0.64 -12.34
CA LYS A 39 -37.77 -1.13 -11.05
C LYS A 39 -36.82 -2.31 -11.23
N ARG A 40 -37.13 -3.24 -12.13
CA ARG A 40 -36.27 -4.40 -12.41
C ARG A 40 -35.03 -4.00 -13.19
N GLU A 41 -35.18 -3.11 -14.17
CA GLU A 41 -34.05 -2.57 -14.94
C GLU A 41 -33.07 -1.78 -14.05
N ALA A 42 -33.58 -0.97 -13.11
CA ALA A 42 -32.76 -0.25 -12.14
C ALA A 42 -32.01 -1.19 -11.18
N GLU A 43 -32.67 -2.25 -10.69
CA GLU A 43 -32.04 -3.26 -9.84
C GLU A 43 -30.97 -4.05 -10.60
N GLU A 44 -31.23 -4.48 -11.84
CA GLU A 44 -30.25 -5.13 -12.71
C GLU A 44 -29.07 -4.21 -13.04
N ALA A 45 -29.30 -2.91 -13.26
CA ALA A 45 -28.26 -1.93 -13.49
C ALA A 45 -27.39 -1.73 -12.25
N ARG A 46 -28.00 -1.64 -11.05
CA ARG A 46 -27.26 -1.60 -9.79
C ARG A 46 -26.40 -2.84 -9.58
N GLN A 47 -26.94 -4.03 -9.79
CA GLN A 47 -26.19 -5.27 -9.67
C GLN A 47 -25.03 -5.36 -10.67
N LYS A 48 -25.19 -4.82 -11.88
CA LYS A 48 -24.10 -4.73 -12.86
C LYS A 48 -23.01 -3.76 -12.41
N GLN A 49 -23.40 -2.57 -11.93
CA GLN A 49 -22.46 -1.58 -11.40
C GLN A 49 -21.69 -2.11 -10.20
N GLU A 50 -22.36 -2.76 -9.24
CA GLU A 50 -21.70 -3.38 -8.08
C GLU A 50 -20.67 -4.42 -8.51
N LYS A 51 -20.99 -5.27 -9.49
CA LYS A 51 -20.02 -6.24 -10.07
C LYS A 51 -18.86 -5.56 -10.79
N GLU A 52 -19.13 -4.50 -11.54
CA GLU A 52 -18.09 -3.71 -12.23
C GLU A 52 -17.17 -3.02 -11.22
N ASP A 53 -17.71 -2.45 -10.15
CA ASP A 53 -16.97 -1.81 -9.08
C ASP A 53 -16.13 -2.81 -8.29
N GLU A 54 -16.66 -4.01 -8.01
CA GLU A 54 -15.89 -5.10 -7.39
C GLU A 54 -14.71 -5.52 -8.27
N LEU A 55 -14.93 -5.70 -9.57
CA LEU A 55 -13.87 -6.03 -10.51
C LEU A 55 -12.84 -4.90 -10.58
N LYS A 56 -13.30 -3.66 -10.70
CA LYS A 56 -12.45 -2.47 -10.73
C LYS A 56 -11.62 -2.34 -9.46
N ALA A 57 -12.18 -2.63 -8.29
CA ALA A 57 -11.45 -2.64 -7.02
C ALA A 57 -10.36 -3.73 -6.99
N LYS A 58 -10.67 -4.94 -7.49
CA LYS A 58 -9.68 -6.03 -7.64
C LYS A 58 -8.53 -5.61 -8.56
N TYR A 59 -8.84 -5.06 -9.74
CA TYR A 59 -7.83 -4.59 -10.69
C TYR A 59 -7.04 -3.39 -10.18
N ALA A 60 -7.67 -2.45 -9.46
CA ALA A 60 -6.98 -1.34 -8.85
C ALA A 60 -5.94 -1.80 -7.81
N LYS A 61 -6.24 -2.86 -7.07
CA LYS A 61 -5.29 -3.48 -6.14
C LYS A 61 -4.16 -4.22 -6.87
N TRP A 62 -4.48 -4.97 -7.93
CA TRP A 62 -3.48 -5.72 -8.71
C TRP A 62 -2.57 -4.84 -9.57
N GLY A 63 -3.07 -3.70 -10.05
CA GLY A 63 -2.29 -2.74 -10.83
C GLY A 63 -1.33 -1.89 -9.99
N ARG A 64 -1.39 -1.98 -8.65
CA ARG A 64 -0.48 -1.29 -7.73
C ARG A 64 0.61 -2.23 -7.23
N GLY A 65 1.77 -1.68 -6.88
CA GLY A 65 2.81 -2.45 -6.21
C GLY A 65 2.37 -2.85 -4.81
N LEU A 66 2.41 -4.15 -4.48
CA LEU A 66 2.02 -4.65 -3.16
C LEU A 66 2.80 -3.97 -2.02
N LYS A 67 4.10 -3.75 -2.21
CA LYS A 67 4.96 -3.07 -1.23
C LYS A 67 4.57 -1.60 -1.03
N GLN A 68 4.20 -0.90 -2.10
CA GLN A 68 3.74 0.49 -2.01
C GLN A 68 2.42 0.61 -1.23
N VAL A 69 1.53 -0.36 -1.38
CA VAL A 69 0.27 -0.41 -0.62
C VAL A 69 0.56 -0.71 0.85
N GLU A 70 1.40 -1.71 1.13
CA GLU A 70 1.85 -2.05 2.48
C GLU A 70 2.49 -0.83 3.18
N ASP A 71 3.46 -0.18 2.54
CA ASP A 71 4.14 1.01 3.08
C ASP A 71 3.17 2.17 3.32
N ALA A 72 2.19 2.37 2.44
CA ALA A 72 1.16 3.40 2.64
C ALA A 72 0.27 3.09 3.85
N THR A 73 -0.09 1.81 4.06
CA THR A 73 -0.87 1.41 5.24
C THR A 73 -0.07 1.48 6.53
N GLU A 74 1.21 1.06 6.51
CA GLU A 74 2.13 1.18 7.65
C GLU A 74 2.33 2.64 8.03
N LYS A 75 2.55 3.51 7.04
CA LYS A 75 2.67 4.96 7.26
C LYS A 75 1.41 5.57 7.86
N LEU A 76 0.23 5.22 7.35
CA LEU A 76 -1.03 5.72 7.92
C LEU A 76 -1.18 5.30 9.39
N ASN A 77 -0.88 4.04 9.70
CA ASN A 77 -0.96 3.53 11.07
C ASN A 77 0.08 4.21 11.98
N SER A 78 1.30 4.44 11.50
CA SER A 78 2.31 5.18 12.27
C SER A 78 1.89 6.62 12.50
N ASP A 79 1.35 7.29 11.48
CA ASP A 79 0.90 8.67 11.57
C ASP A 79 -0.23 8.79 12.60
N LEU A 80 -1.23 7.89 12.57
CA LEU A 80 -2.30 7.85 13.59
C LEU A 80 -1.76 7.61 15.00
N HIS A 81 -0.75 6.74 15.14
CA HIS A 81 -0.11 6.48 16.44
C HIS A 81 0.67 7.70 16.93
N GLU A 82 1.38 8.40 16.04
CA GLU A 82 2.15 9.61 16.37
C GLU A 82 1.27 10.83 16.65
N MET A 83 0.11 10.96 15.99
CA MET A 83 -0.87 12.02 16.27
C MET A 83 -1.39 11.98 17.71
N ASN A 84 -1.41 10.80 18.34
CA ASN A 84 -1.83 10.64 19.73
C ASN A 84 -0.73 10.96 20.75
N LYS A 85 0.51 11.21 20.31
CA LYS A 85 1.67 11.44 21.18
C LYS A 85 1.92 12.93 21.45
N PRO A 86 2.61 13.27 22.56
CA PRO A 86 3.11 14.61 22.76
C PRO A 86 4.20 14.96 21.73
N LEU A 87 4.40 16.27 21.50
CA LEU A 87 5.38 16.79 20.53
C LEU A 87 6.83 16.42 20.88
N ALA A 88 7.17 16.45 22.18
CA ALA A 88 8.51 16.14 22.66
C ALA A 88 8.61 14.67 23.09
N ARG A 89 9.72 14.03 22.74
CA ARG A 89 10.09 12.68 23.18
C ARG A 89 11.07 12.78 24.35
N TYR A 90 10.83 12.02 25.42
CA TYR A 90 11.69 11.99 26.60
C TYR A 90 12.45 10.66 26.72
N ALA A 91 13.39 10.59 27.66
CA ALA A 91 14.17 9.38 27.91
C ALA A 91 13.28 8.22 28.41
N ASP A 92 12.18 8.53 29.09
CA ASP A 92 11.25 7.56 29.68
C ASP A 92 10.16 7.10 28.69
N ASP A 93 10.26 7.45 27.40
CA ASP A 93 9.27 7.07 26.39
C ASP A 93 9.27 5.56 26.14
N GLU A 94 8.15 4.90 26.42
CA GLU A 94 8.00 3.43 26.25
C GLU A 94 8.28 2.95 24.82
N ASP A 95 7.91 3.76 23.82
CA ASP A 95 8.13 3.45 22.41
C ASP A 95 9.62 3.49 22.03
N LEU A 96 10.37 4.44 22.60
CA LEU A 96 11.81 4.55 22.41
C LEU A 96 12.51 3.35 23.07
N GLU A 97 12.14 3.04 24.31
CA GLU A 97 12.67 1.89 25.05
C GLU A 97 12.41 0.56 24.32
N ARG A 98 11.19 0.39 23.78
CA ARG A 98 10.86 -0.79 22.97
C ARG A 98 11.73 -0.89 21.72
N HIS A 99 11.90 0.21 20.98
CA HIS A 99 12.74 0.24 19.79
C HIS A 99 14.20 -0.09 20.12
N LEU A 100 14.77 0.53 21.17
CA LEU A 100 16.16 0.28 21.58
C LEU A 100 16.41 -1.16 22.03
N LYS A 101 15.41 -1.79 22.66
CA LYS A 101 15.46 -3.20 23.05
C LYS A 101 15.40 -4.16 21.87
N GLU A 102 14.74 -3.76 20.78
CA GLU A 102 14.63 -4.56 19.56
C GLU A 102 15.91 -4.52 18.71
N MET A 103 16.66 -3.41 18.76
CA MET A 103 17.91 -3.22 18.02
C MET A 103 18.92 -4.32 18.35
N GLU A 104 19.35 -5.04 17.31
CA GLU A 104 20.42 -6.02 17.42
C GLU A 104 21.76 -5.30 17.51
N ARG A 105 22.56 -5.63 18.53
CA ARG A 105 23.92 -5.10 18.71
C ARG A 105 24.93 -6.18 18.36
N GLU A 106 25.90 -5.80 17.53
CA GLU A 106 27.02 -6.68 17.22
C GLU A 106 27.87 -6.91 18.47
N GLY A 107 28.34 -8.14 18.67
CA GLY A 107 29.15 -8.51 19.84
C GLY A 107 28.38 -8.85 21.12
N ASP A 108 27.03 -8.82 21.11
CA ASP A 108 26.24 -9.29 22.25
C ASP A 108 26.30 -10.84 22.36
N PRO A 109 26.79 -11.40 23.49
CA PRO A 109 26.85 -12.85 23.69
C PRO A 109 25.46 -13.52 23.66
N MET A 110 24.38 -12.80 23.98
CA MET A 110 23.02 -13.34 24.01
C MET A 110 22.27 -13.21 22.67
N LEU A 111 22.86 -12.57 21.65
CA LEU A 111 22.18 -12.29 20.38
C LEU A 111 21.65 -13.56 19.68
N GLN A 112 22.42 -14.65 19.72
CA GLN A 112 22.02 -15.92 19.12
C GLN A 112 20.77 -16.51 19.80
N TYR A 113 20.68 -16.39 21.12
CA TYR A 113 19.51 -16.84 21.89
C TYR A 113 18.28 -15.99 21.56
N LEU A 114 18.45 -14.67 21.49
CA LEU A 114 17.37 -13.73 21.14
C LEU A 114 16.81 -14.00 19.72
N ARG A 115 17.68 -14.23 18.73
CA ARG A 115 17.26 -14.60 17.36
C ARG A 115 16.45 -15.90 17.34
N LYS A 116 16.90 -16.95 18.04
CA LYS A 116 16.16 -18.21 18.15
C LYS A 116 14.79 -18.03 18.83
N LYS A 117 14.73 -17.19 19.87
CA LYS A 117 13.48 -16.88 20.57
C LYS A 117 12.50 -16.16 19.64
N ARG A 118 12.96 -15.16 18.88
CA ARG A 118 12.14 -14.45 17.88
C ARG A 118 11.61 -15.39 16.80
N GLN A 119 12.45 -16.27 16.26
CA GLN A 119 12.02 -17.28 15.28
C GLN A 119 10.91 -18.19 15.82
N LYS A 120 11.01 -18.66 17.07
CA LYS A 120 9.96 -19.47 17.69
C LYS A 120 8.64 -18.70 17.83
N GLN A 121 8.72 -17.44 18.27
CA GLN A 121 7.54 -16.57 18.39
C GLN A 121 6.87 -16.31 17.05
N ASP A 122 7.64 -16.09 15.97
CA ASP A 122 7.08 -15.90 14.64
C ASP A 122 6.39 -17.17 14.10
N ILE A 123 6.94 -18.35 14.40
CA ILE A 123 6.33 -19.65 14.06
C ILE A 123 5.02 -19.85 14.84
N GLU A 124 5.02 -19.57 16.15
CA GLU A 124 3.82 -19.66 17.00
C GLU A 124 2.74 -18.66 16.57
N ALA A 125 3.12 -17.45 16.16
CA ALA A 125 2.23 -16.46 15.59
C ALA A 125 1.78 -16.78 14.15
N GLY A 126 2.22 -17.90 13.56
CA GLY A 126 1.85 -18.33 12.22
C GLY A 126 2.37 -17.43 11.10
N LYS A 127 3.41 -16.62 11.34
CA LYS A 127 3.99 -15.74 10.32
C LYS A 127 4.85 -16.58 9.36
N PRO A 128 4.50 -16.67 8.07
CA PRO A 128 5.27 -17.48 7.12
C PRO A 128 6.64 -16.82 6.84
N SER A 129 7.73 -17.55 7.11
CA SER A 129 9.07 -17.12 6.71
C SER A 129 9.24 -17.33 5.21
N LYS A 130 9.48 -16.25 4.47
CA LYS A 130 9.76 -16.31 3.03
C LYS A 130 11.23 -16.74 2.82
N PRO A 131 11.51 -17.74 1.99
CA PRO A 131 12.88 -18.08 1.64
C PRO A 131 13.55 -16.88 0.98
N LYS A 132 14.83 -16.68 1.31
CA LYS A 132 15.68 -15.60 0.79
C LYS A 132 16.76 -16.22 -0.09
N PHE A 133 17.31 -15.43 -1.00
CA PHE A 133 18.48 -15.86 -1.76
C PHE A 133 19.67 -16.08 -0.82
N GLU A 134 20.35 -17.19 -1.00
CA GLU A 134 21.57 -17.57 -0.30
C GLU A 134 22.75 -17.35 -1.24
N GLY A 135 23.66 -16.44 -0.88
CA GLY A 135 24.83 -16.11 -1.67
C GLY A 135 25.11 -14.61 -1.74
N GLU A 136 26.23 -14.30 -2.38
CA GLU A 136 26.62 -12.93 -2.69
C GLU A 136 25.86 -12.44 -3.93
N PHE A 137 25.45 -11.19 -3.91
CA PHE A 137 24.75 -10.55 -5.02
C PHE A 137 25.24 -9.12 -5.16
N MET A 138 25.23 -8.61 -6.39
CA MET A 138 25.61 -7.22 -6.62
C MET A 138 24.59 -6.25 -6.01
N PRO A 139 25.03 -5.15 -5.40
CA PRO A 139 24.11 -4.13 -4.91
C PRO A 139 23.38 -3.46 -6.08
N ASN A 140 22.18 -2.98 -5.81
CA ASN A 140 21.39 -2.15 -6.72
C ASN A 140 20.99 -0.85 -6.01
N ARG A 141 20.54 0.14 -6.79
CA ARG A 141 20.12 1.45 -6.26
C ARG A 141 19.06 1.39 -5.16
N TYR A 142 18.21 0.36 -5.16
CA TYR A 142 17.08 0.23 -4.26
C TYR A 142 17.32 -0.72 -3.08
N ALA A 143 18.55 -1.26 -2.94
CA ALA A 143 18.90 -2.29 -1.97
C ALA A 143 17.94 -3.52 -1.97
N ILE A 144 17.30 -3.81 -3.11
CA ILE A 144 16.39 -4.94 -3.27
C ILE A 144 17.22 -6.20 -3.46
N ARG A 145 17.03 -7.17 -2.56
CA ARG A 145 17.68 -8.48 -2.64
C ARG A 145 17.08 -9.31 -3.78
N PRO A 146 17.88 -10.14 -4.46
CA PRO A 146 17.35 -11.08 -5.44
C PRO A 146 16.39 -12.08 -4.79
N GLY A 147 15.47 -12.60 -5.60
CA GLY A 147 14.56 -13.66 -5.16
C GLY A 147 15.30 -14.95 -4.89
N HIS A 148 14.75 -15.80 -4.01
CA HIS A 148 15.38 -17.05 -3.58
C HIS A 148 15.64 -18.08 -4.71
N ARG A 149 15.03 -17.88 -5.88
CA ARG A 149 15.14 -18.77 -7.06
C ARG A 149 16.16 -18.26 -8.08
N TRP A 150 16.79 -17.12 -7.81
CA TRP A 150 17.82 -16.60 -8.68
C TRP A 150 19.04 -17.53 -8.64
N ASP A 151 19.69 -17.72 -9.79
CA ASP A 151 20.79 -18.67 -9.98
C ASP A 151 22.17 -18.09 -9.66
N GLY A 152 22.23 -16.81 -9.26
CA GLY A 152 23.48 -16.10 -8.96
C GLY A 152 24.24 -15.60 -10.19
N VAL A 153 23.77 -15.89 -11.42
CA VAL A 153 24.45 -15.45 -12.64
C VAL A 153 24.00 -14.04 -13.01
N ASP A 154 24.95 -13.11 -13.04
CA ASP A 154 24.70 -11.74 -13.49
C ASP A 154 24.43 -11.70 -15.01
N ARG A 155 23.25 -11.18 -15.37
CA ARG A 155 22.80 -10.98 -16.76
C ARG A 155 22.54 -9.50 -17.05
N SER A 156 23.24 -8.61 -16.35
CA SER A 156 23.09 -7.17 -16.50
C SER A 156 23.80 -6.62 -17.75
N ASN A 157 23.41 -5.41 -18.16
CA ASN A 157 24.14 -4.61 -19.15
C ASN A 157 25.27 -3.76 -18.52
N GLY A 158 25.54 -3.93 -17.22
CA GLY A 158 26.51 -3.14 -16.46
C GLY A 158 26.05 -1.72 -16.05
N TYR A 159 24.78 -1.36 -16.24
CA TYR A 159 24.27 -0.02 -15.88
C TYR A 159 24.42 0.30 -14.39
N GLU A 160 24.00 -0.62 -13.50
CA GLU A 160 24.04 -0.38 -12.05
C GLU A 160 25.48 -0.17 -11.56
N LYS A 161 26.45 -0.93 -12.08
CA LYS A 161 27.88 -0.74 -11.79
C LYS A 161 28.37 0.66 -12.20
N LYS A 162 28.09 1.06 -13.45
CA LYS A 162 28.46 2.40 -13.96
C LYS A 162 27.80 3.51 -13.14
N TRP A 163 26.55 3.31 -12.71
CA TRP A 163 25.84 4.28 -11.89
C TRP A 163 26.54 4.52 -10.55
N PHE A 164 26.98 3.45 -9.87
CA PHE A 164 27.74 3.58 -8.63
C PHE A 164 29.10 4.27 -8.84
N GLU A 165 29.80 3.95 -9.93
CA GLU A 165 31.06 4.63 -10.30
C GLU A 165 30.85 6.14 -10.52
N ILE A 166 29.77 6.52 -11.22
CA ILE A 166 29.41 7.93 -11.44
C ILE A 166 29.08 8.62 -10.11
N MET A 167 28.26 8.01 -9.25
CA MET A 167 27.91 8.58 -7.95
C MET A 167 29.14 8.76 -7.05
N ASN A 168 30.02 7.77 -6.99
CA ASN A 168 31.25 7.84 -6.21
C ASN A 168 32.21 8.89 -6.76
N SER A 169 32.41 8.95 -8.08
CA SER A 169 33.26 9.96 -8.71
C SER A 169 32.74 11.39 -8.50
N ARG A 170 31.41 11.58 -8.51
CA ARG A 170 30.79 12.86 -8.21
C ARG A 170 31.05 13.27 -6.75
N ARG A 171 30.89 12.34 -5.81
CA ARG A 171 31.16 12.60 -4.39
C ARG A 171 32.64 12.92 -4.15
N ALA A 172 33.56 12.15 -4.72
CA ALA A 172 34.99 12.38 -4.60
C ALA A 172 35.39 13.77 -5.13
N ARG A 173 34.91 14.16 -6.32
CA ARG A 173 35.16 15.50 -6.87
C ARG A 173 34.61 16.63 -5.98
N GLN A 174 33.45 16.42 -5.36
CA GLN A 174 32.87 17.42 -4.44
C GLN A 174 33.72 17.57 -3.18
N GLU A 175 34.22 16.46 -2.62
CA GLU A 175 35.12 16.47 -1.47
C GLU A 175 36.47 17.12 -1.81
N ASP A 176 37.04 16.83 -2.97
CA ASP A 176 38.28 17.44 -3.45
C ASP A 176 38.11 18.96 -3.69
N ALA A 177 37.01 19.36 -4.35
CA ALA A 177 36.69 20.76 -4.58
C ALA A 177 36.49 21.53 -3.26
N TYR A 178 35.84 20.91 -2.28
CA TYR A 178 35.69 21.50 -0.95
C TYR A 178 37.06 21.73 -0.30
N LYS A 179 37.91 20.68 -0.25
CA LYS A 179 39.25 20.78 0.34
C LYS A 179 40.10 21.87 -0.32
N TRP A 180 40.10 21.94 -1.66
CA TRP A 180 40.80 22.99 -2.41
C TRP A 180 40.24 24.38 -2.11
N SER A 181 38.91 24.53 -2.00
CA SER A 181 38.30 25.83 -1.70
C SER A 181 38.61 26.35 -0.30
N THR A 182 38.91 25.45 0.64
CA THR A 182 39.21 25.77 2.04
C THR A 182 40.71 25.84 2.35
N GLU A 183 41.58 25.63 1.37
CA GLU A 183 43.03 25.49 1.62
C GLU A 183 43.73 26.83 1.94
N ASP A 184 43.16 27.96 1.48
CA ASP A 184 43.70 29.32 1.69
C ASP A 184 42.84 30.17 2.66
N MET A 185 41.94 29.54 3.41
CA MET A 185 41.14 30.16 4.49
C MET A 185 41.68 29.75 5.87
#